data_AF-A0A673I2F5-F1
#
_entry.id   AF-A0A673I2F5-F1
#
_cell.length_a   1.000
_cell.length_b   1.000
_cell.length_c   1.000
_cell.angle_alpha   90.00
_cell.angle_beta   90.00
_cell.angle_gamma   90.00
#
_symmetry.space_group_name_H-M   'P 1'
#
loop_
_entity.id
_entity.type
_entity.pdbx_description
1 polymer ?
#
loop_
_entity_poly.entity_id
_entity_poly.type
_entity_poly.pdbx_seq_one_letter_code
_entity_poly.pdbx_strand_id
1 'polypeptide(L)'
;MTKWKKYVGFDSRYKYGMGSQNVFPGPVDNSGLLRDWDTLDIKEHLIDELDYTLVPTEGWKKLVSWYGLKDGQEPIARKVKLSVEGKPSYANLTYAQNWNIA
;
A
#
# COMPACT_ATOMS: atom_id res chain seq x y z
N MET A 1 5.11 11.05 1.53
CA MET A 1 5.79 10.71 2.81
C MET A 1 4.76 10.06 3.72
N THR A 2 4.79 8.74 3.89
CA THR A 2 3.63 7.98 4.38
C THR A 2 3.40 8.16 5.89
N LYS A 3 2.14 8.40 6.29
CA LYS A 3 1.76 8.58 7.72
C LYS A 3 2.14 7.38 8.58
N TRP A 4 1.96 6.17 8.06
CA TRP A 4 2.29 4.93 8.76
C TRP A 4 3.75 4.87 9.19
N LYS A 5 4.71 5.23 8.32
CA LYS A 5 6.14 5.23 8.65
C LYS A 5 6.46 6.16 9.83
N LYS A 6 5.73 7.27 9.96
CA LYS A 6 5.84 8.18 11.10
C LYS A 6 5.23 7.56 12.36
N TYR A 7 4.02 7.00 12.25
CA TYR A 7 3.30 6.39 13.36
C TYR A 7 4.07 5.25 14.02
N VAL A 8 4.70 4.37 13.21
CA VAL A 8 5.45 3.21 13.73
C VAL A 8 6.92 3.51 14.01
N GLY A 9 7.39 4.74 13.78
CA GLY A 9 8.79 5.11 13.98
C GLY A 9 9.75 4.33 13.07
N PHE A 10 9.34 4.08 11.81
CA PHE A 10 10.05 3.19 10.88
C PHE A 10 11.52 3.58 10.62
N ASP A 11 11.83 4.87 10.68
CA ASP A 11 13.18 5.43 10.56
C ASP A 11 13.50 6.23 11.82
N SER A 12 14.79 6.29 12.18
CA SER A 12 15.36 7.12 13.26
C SER A 12 14.83 8.57 13.29
N ARG A 13 14.50 9.13 12.12
CA ARG A 13 13.94 10.48 11.96
C ARG A 13 12.54 10.65 12.55
N TYR A 14 11.81 9.56 12.83
CA TYR A 14 10.40 9.58 13.26
C TYR A 14 10.17 9.17 14.71
N LYS A 15 11.23 8.97 15.50
CA LYS A 15 11.12 8.49 16.90
C LYS A 15 10.25 9.37 17.79
N TYR A 16 10.22 10.69 17.55
CA TYR A 16 9.50 11.65 18.39
C TYR A 16 7.98 11.70 18.13
N GLY A 17 7.50 11.17 17.00
CA GLY A 17 6.08 11.14 16.64
C GLY A 17 5.44 9.75 16.73
N MET A 18 6.23 8.74 17.09
CA MET A 18 5.79 7.34 17.13
C MET A 18 4.64 7.15 18.13
N GLY A 19 3.60 6.42 17.71
CA GLY A 19 2.41 6.14 18.52
C GLY A 19 1.47 7.33 18.72
N SER A 20 1.81 8.53 18.27
CA SER A 20 0.95 9.70 18.41
C SER A 20 -0.32 9.57 17.57
N GLN A 21 -1.47 9.85 18.18
CA GLN A 21 -2.77 9.84 17.50
C GLN A 21 -2.84 10.87 16.36
N ASN A 22 -2.08 11.97 16.46
CA ASN A 22 -2.01 12.99 15.41
C ASN A 22 -1.40 12.47 14.09
N VAL A 23 -0.67 11.36 14.16
CA VAL A 23 -0.12 10.68 12.99
C VAL A 23 -0.69 9.28 12.82
N PHE A 24 -1.77 8.93 13.56
CA PHE A 24 -2.48 7.68 13.35
C PHE A 24 -2.97 7.65 11.90
N PRO A 25 -2.60 6.61 11.15
CA PRO A 25 -2.82 6.61 9.72
C PRO A 25 -4.27 6.35 9.31
N GLY A 26 -5.08 5.76 10.19
CA GLY A 26 -6.43 5.30 9.84
C GLY A 26 -6.43 4.02 9.00
N PRO A 27 -7.61 3.60 8.50
CA PRO A 27 -7.74 2.48 7.58
C PRO A 27 -6.91 2.68 6.31
N VAL A 28 -6.51 1.57 5.69
CA VAL A 28 -5.86 1.60 4.37
C VAL A 28 -6.81 2.32 3.39
N ASP A 29 -6.31 3.34 2.70
CA ASP A 29 -7.08 4.10 1.71
C ASP A 29 -6.35 4.17 0.37
N ASN A 30 -6.77 3.33 -0.57
CA ASN A 30 -6.21 3.26 -1.92
C ASN A 30 -6.94 4.18 -2.92
N SER A 31 -7.86 5.03 -2.47
CA SER A 31 -8.63 5.94 -3.34
C SER A 31 -7.75 6.81 -4.23
N GLY A 32 -6.60 7.24 -3.69
CA GLY A 32 -5.63 8.05 -4.43
C GLY A 32 -5.02 7.34 -5.64
N LEU A 33 -5.07 6.00 -5.69
CA LEU A 33 -4.52 5.19 -6.78
C LEU A 33 -5.54 4.86 -7.87
N LEU A 34 -6.83 4.91 -7.59
CA LEU A 34 -7.87 4.45 -8.50
C LEU A 34 -8.30 5.56 -9.47
N ARG A 35 -8.54 5.22 -10.74
CA ARG A 35 -9.16 6.13 -11.73
C ARG A 35 -10.63 6.32 -11.42
N ASP A 36 -11.32 5.21 -11.17
CA ASP A 36 -12.70 5.15 -10.75
C ASP A 36 -12.87 4.03 -9.71
N TRP A 37 -14.00 4.04 -9.01
CA TRP A 37 -14.30 3.11 -7.94
C TRP A 37 -14.86 1.77 -8.44
N ASP A 38 -15.22 1.69 -9.72
CA ASP A 38 -16.00 0.59 -10.28
C ASP A 38 -15.14 -0.46 -10.98
N THR A 39 -13.98 -0.09 -11.52
CA THR A 39 -13.13 -0.96 -12.35
C THR A 39 -11.87 -1.47 -11.66
N LEU A 40 -11.56 -0.99 -10.44
CA LEU A 40 -10.25 -1.16 -9.78
C LEU A 40 -9.06 -0.76 -10.68
N ASP A 41 -9.31 0.03 -11.74
CA ASP A 41 -8.27 0.55 -12.61
C ASP A 41 -7.46 1.59 -11.85
N ILE A 42 -6.15 1.41 -11.89
CA ILE A 42 -5.21 2.36 -11.29
C ILE A 42 -4.92 3.50 -12.25
N LYS A 43 -4.62 4.68 -11.71
CA LYS A 43 -4.17 5.84 -12.46
C LYS A 43 -2.91 5.49 -13.27
N GLU A 44 -2.78 6.12 -14.42
CA GLU A 44 -1.57 6.05 -15.22
C GLU A 44 -0.44 6.84 -14.55
N HIS A 45 0.80 6.54 -14.94
CA HIS A 45 2.00 7.24 -14.47
C HIS A 45 2.27 7.19 -12.96
N LEU A 46 1.70 6.23 -12.25
CA LEU A 46 2.05 5.95 -10.85
C LEU A 46 3.45 5.33 -10.76
N ILE A 47 4.27 5.88 -9.86
CA ILE A 47 5.66 5.48 -9.65
C ILE A 47 5.74 4.70 -8.32
N ASP A 48 6.37 3.51 -8.37
CA ASP A 48 6.64 2.72 -7.18
C ASP A 48 7.53 3.48 -6.20
N GLU A 49 7.32 3.25 -4.91
CA GLU A 49 7.90 3.96 -3.76
C GLU A 49 7.56 5.45 -3.63
N LEU A 50 7.06 6.10 -4.69
CA LEU A 50 6.60 7.50 -4.67
C LEU A 50 5.10 7.59 -4.38
N ASP A 51 4.29 6.97 -5.26
CA ASP A 51 2.83 7.04 -5.23
C ASP A 51 2.22 5.84 -4.51
N TYR A 52 2.86 4.67 -4.63
CA TYR A 52 2.47 3.45 -3.94
C TYR A 52 3.68 2.68 -3.41
N THR A 53 3.43 1.62 -2.65
CA THR A 53 4.44 0.63 -2.28
C THR A 53 3.86 -0.75 -2.49
N LEU A 54 4.63 -1.65 -3.08
CA LEU A 54 4.26 -3.07 -3.14
C LEU A 54 4.55 -3.75 -1.81
N VAL A 55 3.54 -4.42 -1.26
CA VAL A 55 3.68 -5.25 -0.07
C VAL A 55 3.39 -6.71 -0.40
N PRO A 56 4.14 -7.67 0.18
CA PRO A 56 3.78 -9.08 0.09
C PRO A 56 2.40 -9.34 0.68
N THR A 57 1.75 -10.42 0.24
CA THR A 57 0.43 -10.85 0.74
C THR A 57 0.34 -10.86 2.26
N GLU A 58 1.35 -11.39 2.95
CA GLU A 58 1.35 -11.44 4.42
C GLU A 58 1.49 -10.06 5.07
N GLY A 59 2.21 -9.13 4.43
CA GLY A 59 2.28 -7.74 4.87
C GLY A 59 0.93 -7.04 4.74
N TRP A 60 0.25 -7.25 3.61
CA TRP A 60 -1.10 -6.72 3.37
C TRP A 60 -2.11 -7.20 4.41
N LYS A 61 -2.17 -8.52 4.66
CA LYS A 61 -3.08 -9.11 5.66
C LYS A 61 -2.89 -8.49 7.04
N LYS A 62 -1.65 -8.27 7.46
CA LYS A 62 -1.34 -7.62 8.75
C LYS A 62 -1.82 -6.17 8.78
N LEU A 63 -1.57 -5.40 7.73
CA LEU A 63 -2.00 -4.01 7.65
C LEU A 63 -3.53 -3.87 7.73
N VAL A 64 -4.27 -4.69 6.97
CA VAL A 64 -5.73 -4.70 7.02
C VAL A 64 -6.24 -5.16 8.40
N SER A 65 -5.60 -6.16 9.01
CA SER A 65 -5.97 -6.61 10.36
C SER A 65 -5.72 -5.55 11.44
N TRP A 66 -4.70 -4.71 11.30
CA TRP A 66 -4.33 -3.72 12.30
C TRP A 66 -5.10 -2.41 12.17
N TYR A 67 -5.39 -2.00 10.94
CA TYR A 67 -5.90 -0.67 10.65
C TYR A 67 -7.26 -0.68 9.94
N GLY A 68 -7.68 -1.83 9.40
CA GLY A 68 -8.84 -1.94 8.52
C GLY A 68 -8.53 -1.52 7.08
N LEU A 69 -9.49 -1.78 6.20
CA LEU A 69 -9.56 -1.26 4.84
C LEU A 69 -10.72 -0.27 4.81
N LYS A 70 -10.54 0.88 4.14
CA LYS A 70 -11.61 1.87 4.01
C LYS A 70 -12.86 1.24 3.38
N ASP A 71 -14.02 1.56 3.94
CA ASP A 71 -15.31 1.00 3.50
C ASP A 71 -15.52 1.17 1.99
N GLY A 72 -16.02 0.11 1.36
CA GLY A 72 -16.29 0.07 -0.07
C GLY A 72 -15.04 -0.14 -0.96
N GLN A 73 -13.84 -0.28 -0.39
CA GLN A 73 -12.64 -0.61 -1.16
C GLN A 73 -12.36 -2.10 -1.21
N GLU A 74 -11.74 -2.54 -2.31
CA GLU A 74 -11.13 -3.86 -2.44
C GLU A 74 -9.60 -3.78 -2.55
N PRO A 75 -8.88 -4.86 -2.17
CA PRO A 75 -7.43 -4.91 -2.33
C PRO A 75 -6.96 -4.80 -3.79
N ILE A 76 -5.95 -3.96 -4.06
CA ILE A 76 -5.32 -3.83 -5.39
C ILE A 76 -4.21 -4.88 -5.55
N ALA A 77 -4.60 -6.12 -5.87
CA ALA A 77 -3.67 -7.24 -6.07
C ALA A 77 -2.96 -7.19 -7.43
N ARG A 78 -1.68 -7.56 -7.46
CA ARG A 78 -0.86 -7.71 -8.68
C ARG A 78 -0.04 -9.00 -8.59
N LYS A 79 0.20 -9.62 -9.76
CA LYS A 79 1.07 -10.81 -9.89
C LYS A 79 2.47 -10.38 -10.28
N VAL A 80 3.48 -10.95 -9.62
CA VAL A 80 4.88 -10.74 -10.03
C VAL A 80 5.15 -11.60 -11.26
N LYS A 81 5.58 -10.97 -12.36
CA LYS A 81 6.08 -11.66 -13.54
C LYS A 81 7.60 -11.75 -13.45
N LEU A 82 8.13 -12.95 -13.30
CA LEU A 82 9.55 -13.23 -13.46
C LEU A 82 9.80 -13.65 -14.91
N SER A 83 10.60 -12.87 -15.63
CA SER A 83 11.13 -13.25 -16.93
C SER A 83 12.38 -14.10 -16.73
N VAL A 84 12.22 -15.43 -16.75
CA VAL A 84 13.36 -16.35 -16.82
C VAL A 84 13.40 -16.88 -18.26
N GLU A 85 14.47 -16.56 -18.99
CA GLU A 85 14.79 -17.09 -20.33
C GLU A 85 13.57 -17.29 -21.26
N GLY A 86 12.81 -16.23 -21.52
CA GLY A 86 11.71 -16.24 -22.49
C GLY A 86 10.44 -16.98 -22.07
N LYS A 87 10.37 -17.53 -20.84
CA LYS A 87 9.13 -18.09 -20.28
C LYS A 87 8.62 -17.22 -19.12
N PRO A 88 7.41 -16.66 -19.21
CA PRO A 88 6.82 -15.97 -18.08
C PRO A 88 6.53 -17.00 -16.98
N SER A 89 7.20 -16.85 -15.85
CA SER A 89 6.79 -17.51 -14.60
C SER A 89 6.14 -16.48 -13.70
N TYR A 90 5.07 -16.88 -13.01
CA TYR A 90 4.37 -16.03 -12.08
C TYR A 90 4.78 -16.42 -10.66
N ALA A 91 5.32 -15.46 -9.91
CA ALA A 91 5.56 -15.60 -8.48
C ALA A 91 4.54 -14.77 -7.69
N ASN A 92 4.43 -15.08 -6.39
CA ASN A 92 3.72 -14.42 -5.29
C ASN A 92 2.87 -13.16 -5.60
N LEU A 93 1.68 -13.08 -4.99
CA LEU A 93 0.84 -11.88 -5.03
C LEU A 93 1.44 -10.75 -4.18
N THR A 94 1.52 -9.57 -4.77
CA THR A 94 1.82 -8.31 -4.10
C THR A 94 0.61 -7.38 -4.18
N TYR A 95 0.46 -6.51 -3.19
CA TYR A 95 -0.60 -5.51 -3.15
C TYR A 95 0.01 -4.12 -3.27
N ALA A 96 -0.58 -3.29 -4.12
CA ALA A 96 -0.25 -1.87 -4.15
C ALA A 96 -1.00 -1.17 -3.02
N GLN A 97 -0.29 -0.35 -2.25
CA GLN A 97 -0.90 0.50 -1.24
C GLN A 97 -0.52 1.96 -1.43
N ASN A 98 -1.46 2.87 -1.23
CA ASN A 98 -1.19 4.28 -1.03
C ASN A 98 -1.57 4.67 0.39
N TRP A 99 -0.59 5.16 1.15
CA TRP A 99 -0.78 5.63 2.52
C TRP A 99 -0.35 7.08 2.68
N ASN A 100 -0.31 7.80 1.55
CA ASN A 100 -0.31 9.24 1.54
C ASN A 100 -1.78 9.66 1.46
N ILE A 101 -2.30 10.18 2.57
CA ILE A 101 -3.38 11.19 2.69
C ILE A 101 -4.35 10.80 3.81
N ALA A 102 -4.20 11.52 4.93
CA ALA A 102 -5.28 12.33 5.47
C ALA A 102 -4.68 13.67 5.92
#